data_AF-A0A7V7WGJ4-F1
#
_entry.id   AF-A0A7V7WGJ4-F1
#
_cell.length_a   1.000
_cell.length_b   1.000
_cell.length_c   1.000
_cell.angle_alpha   90.00
_cell.angle_beta   90.00
_cell.angle_gamma   90.00
#
_symmetry.space_group_name_H-M   'P 1'
#
loop_
_entity.id
_entity.type
_entity.pdbx_description
1 polymer ?
#
loop_
_entity_poly.entity_id
_entity_poly.type
_entity_poly.pdbx_seq_one_letter_code
_entity_poly.pdbx_strand_id
1 'polypeptide(L)'
;MKTFARQLPQALCLILLTACFGAKESKNPNNSGSRVELHAQGITIDAKYNADLDNLIPGYKIVTVGLTNNGVDILKLNPLRDRWEVVDAAGRKVKAYNSLRIKDPHTFSRLP
;
A
#
# COMPACT_ATOMS: atom_id res chain seq x y z
N MET A 1 -70.66 16.21 12.72
CA MET A 1 -69.89 15.64 11.60
C MET A 1 -68.84 16.67 11.18
N LYS A 2 -67.56 16.44 11.50
CA LYS A 2 -66.44 17.32 11.11
C LYS A 2 -65.44 16.48 10.30
N THR A 3 -65.12 16.98 9.12
CA THR A 3 -64.33 16.35 8.06
C THR A 3 -62.85 16.31 8.44
N PHE A 4 -62.33 15.09 8.56
CA PHE A 4 -60.95 14.77 8.95
C PHE A 4 -60.19 14.26 7.72
N ALA A 5 -59.92 15.13 6.73
CA ALA A 5 -59.16 14.72 5.56
C ALA A 5 -58.60 15.95 4.84
N ARG A 6 -57.31 16.28 5.05
CA ARG A 6 -56.44 16.98 4.08
C ARG A 6 -55.09 17.43 4.64
N GLN A 7 -54.29 16.58 5.29
CA GLN A 7 -52.90 16.98 5.63
C GLN A 7 -51.82 15.90 5.46
N LEU A 8 -52.13 14.76 4.82
CA LEU A 8 -51.14 13.69 4.65
C LEU A 8 -50.11 13.82 3.49
N PRO A 9 -50.28 14.61 2.41
CA PRO A 9 -49.38 14.46 1.26
C PRO A 9 -48.06 15.25 1.37
N GLN A 10 -47.91 16.17 2.33
CA GLN A 10 -46.72 17.03 2.41
C GLN A 10 -45.59 16.46 3.27
N ALA A 11 -45.91 15.65 4.28
CA ALA A 11 -44.90 15.06 5.16
C ALA A 11 -44.06 13.96 4.48
N LEU A 12 -44.63 13.26 3.49
CA LEU A 12 -43.96 12.15 2.79
C LEU A 12 -42.83 12.63 1.86
N CYS A 13 -42.94 13.84 1.31
CA CYS A 13 -41.91 14.40 0.40
C CYS A 13 -40.63 14.82 1.12
N LEU A 14 -40.71 15.21 2.40
CA LEU A 14 -39.55 15.65 3.19
C LEU A 14 -38.65 14.50 3.63
N ILE A 15 -39.19 13.29 3.83
CA ILE A 15 -38.44 12.12 4.28
C ILE A 15 -37.58 11.51 3.15
N LEU A 16 -38.00 11.68 1.89
CA LEU A 16 -37.28 11.16 0.72
C LEU A 16 -36.03 11.99 0.34
N LEU A 17 -35.93 13.24 0.79
CA LEU A 17 -34.79 14.11 0.47
C LEU A 17 -33.58 13.93 1.41
N THR A 18 -33.76 13.34 2.59
CA THR A 18 -32.69 13.15 3.57
C THR A 18 -31.87 11.87 3.38
N ALA A 19 -32.24 10.98 2.44
CA ALA A 19 -31.57 9.70 2.25
C ALA A 19 -30.28 9.74 1.41
N CYS A 20 -29.94 10.88 0.79
CA CYS A 20 -28.84 10.94 -0.19
C CYS A 20 -27.52 11.55 0.33
N PHE A 21 -27.44 12.02 1.57
CA PHE A 21 -26.21 12.64 2.11
C PHE A 21 -25.48 11.70 3.07
N GLY A 22 -25.02 10.58 2.52
CA GLY A 22 -24.17 9.61 3.21
C GLY A 22 -23.05 9.09 2.32
N ALA A 23 -22.53 9.92 1.41
CA ALA A 23 -21.32 9.59 0.68
C ALA A 23 -20.13 9.69 1.65
N LYS A 24 -19.83 8.57 2.31
CA LYS A 24 -18.58 8.41 3.04
C LYS A 24 -17.47 8.47 1.99
N GLU A 25 -16.78 9.61 1.92
CA GLU A 25 -15.59 9.76 1.11
C GLU A 25 -14.55 8.78 1.66
N SER A 26 -14.46 7.60 1.04
CA SER A 26 -13.33 6.72 1.20
C SER A 26 -12.16 7.42 0.50
N LYS A 27 -11.54 8.37 1.22
CA LYS A 27 -10.16 8.75 0.95
C LYS A 27 -9.39 7.43 1.04
N ASN A 28 -9.13 6.82 -0.10
CA ASN A 28 -8.04 5.89 -0.24
C ASN A 28 -6.81 6.75 0.11
N PRO A 29 -6.24 6.64 1.32
CA PRO A 29 -5.06 7.41 1.65
C PRO A 29 -4.07 7.01 0.57
N ASN A 30 -3.55 7.99 -0.14
CA ASN A 30 -2.63 7.85 -1.26
C ASN A 30 -1.46 6.95 -0.79
N ASN A 31 -1.64 5.63 -0.87
CA ASN A 31 -0.64 4.66 -0.51
C ASN A 31 0.25 4.68 -1.73
N SER A 32 1.33 5.45 -1.65
CA SER A 32 2.42 5.52 -2.61
C SER A 32 3.20 4.19 -2.67
N GLY A 33 2.48 3.09 -2.63
CA GLY A 33 2.97 1.73 -2.78
C GLY A 33 2.50 1.18 -4.11
N SER A 34 3.39 0.47 -4.78
CA SER A 34 3.10 -0.25 -6.02
C SER A 34 2.81 -1.70 -5.67
N ARG A 35 1.64 -2.20 -6.09
CA ARG A 35 1.25 -3.60 -5.95
C ARG A 35 1.31 -4.30 -7.30
N VAL A 36 1.94 -5.47 -7.34
CA VAL A 36 2.00 -6.33 -8.52
C VAL A 36 1.58 -7.73 -8.13
N GLU A 37 0.62 -8.29 -8.87
CA GLU A 37 0.13 -9.65 -8.68
C GLU A 37 0.67 -10.56 -9.78
N LEU A 38 1.47 -11.53 -9.37
CA LEU A 38 2.02 -12.58 -10.22
C LEU A 38 1.08 -13.80 -10.16
N HIS A 39 -0.06 -13.69 -10.84
CA HIS A 39 -1.14 -14.68 -10.76
C HIS A 39 -0.69 -16.11 -11.08
N ALA A 40 0.21 -16.29 -12.05
CA ALA A 40 0.71 -17.61 -12.44
C ALA A 40 1.52 -18.30 -11.33
N GLN A 41 2.09 -17.54 -10.40
CA GLN A 41 2.88 -18.04 -9.28
C GLN A 41 2.13 -17.95 -7.94
N GLY A 42 0.94 -17.33 -7.92
CA GLY A 42 0.20 -17.06 -6.69
C GLY A 42 0.91 -16.08 -5.76
N ILE A 43 1.81 -15.22 -6.28
CA ILE A 43 2.60 -14.29 -5.46
C ILE A 43 2.07 -12.87 -5.65
N THR A 44 1.91 -12.13 -4.55
CA THR A 44 1.67 -10.69 -4.60
C THR A 44 2.86 -9.95 -4.00
N ILE A 45 3.31 -8.90 -4.69
CA ILE A 45 4.42 -8.04 -4.28
C ILE A 45 3.86 -6.65 -4.04
N ASP A 46 3.98 -6.16 -2.81
CA ASP A 46 3.61 -4.80 -2.41
C ASP A 46 4.88 -4.04 -2.04
N ALA A 47 5.30 -3.08 -2.88
CA ALA A 47 6.48 -2.25 -2.62
C ALA A 47 6.06 -0.86 -2.16
N LYS A 48 6.59 -0.38 -1.04
CA LYS A 48 6.36 0.96 -0.52
C LYS A 48 7.69 1.67 -0.27
N TYR A 49 7.78 2.89 -0.79
CA TYR A 49 8.87 3.79 -0.48
C TYR A 49 8.42 4.81 0.57
N ASN A 50 9.28 5.07 1.55
CA ASN A 50 9.06 6.11 2.56
C ASN A 50 10.25 7.07 2.57
N ALA A 51 10.02 8.32 2.13
CA ALA A 51 11.03 9.34 2.06
C ALA A 51 11.56 9.77 3.44
N ASP A 52 10.78 9.60 4.51
CA ASP A 52 11.21 9.92 5.88
C ASP A 52 12.39 9.06 6.34
N LEU A 53 12.59 7.90 5.69
CA LEU A 53 13.66 6.96 5.99
C LEU A 53 14.96 7.23 5.21
N ASP A 54 14.97 8.15 4.24
CA ASP A 54 16.15 8.42 3.40
C ASP A 54 17.36 8.90 4.21
N ASN A 55 17.11 9.65 5.29
CA ASN A 55 18.17 10.19 6.14
C ASN A 55 18.52 9.27 7.32
N LEU A 56 17.83 8.14 7.48
CA LEU A 56 18.12 7.18 8.54
C LEU A 56 19.50 6.55 8.36
N ILE A 57 19.87 6.28 7.10
CA ILE A 57 21.12 5.64 6.73
C ILE A 57 21.75 6.43 5.59
N PRO A 58 22.73 7.30 5.88
CA PRO A 58 23.35 8.15 4.87
C PRO A 58 23.86 7.35 3.66
N GLY A 59 23.47 7.77 2.46
CA GLY A 59 23.86 7.11 1.20
C GLY A 59 22.97 5.94 0.78
N TYR A 60 21.93 5.60 1.56
CA TYR A 60 20.98 4.54 1.22
C TYR A 60 19.56 5.10 1.15
N LYS A 61 18.74 4.50 0.28
CA LYS A 61 17.28 4.70 0.27
C LYS A 61 16.62 3.39 0.65
N ILE A 62 15.57 3.46 1.47
CA ILE A 62 14.90 2.26 2.01
C ILE A 62 13.58 2.05 1.27
N VAL A 63 13.42 0.86 0.69
CA VAL A 63 12.17 0.40 0.09
C VAL A 63 11.70 -0.81 0.86
N THR A 64 10.47 -0.77 1.35
CA THR A 64 9.83 -1.90 2.02
C THR A 64 9.08 -2.73 1.00
N VAL A 65 9.37 -4.02 0.93
CA VAL A 65 8.67 -4.96 0.04
C VAL A 65 7.96 -6.01 0.90
N GLY A 66 6.63 -6.02 0.80
CA GLY A 66 5.77 -7.08 1.30
C GLY A 66 5.57 -8.15 0.23
N LEU A 67 5.69 -9.42 0.63
CA LEU A 67 5.43 -10.57 -0.24
C LEU A 67 4.32 -11.40 0.38
N THR A 68 3.25 -11.59 -0.37
CA THR A 68 2.15 -12.49 -0.01
C THR A 68 2.18 -13.70 -0.91
N ASN A 69 2.26 -14.91 -0.33
CA ASN A 69 2.19 -16.15 -1.06
C ASN A 69 0.80 -16.76 -0.89
N ASN A 70 0.02 -16.74 -1.96
CA ASN A 70 -1.31 -17.36 -2.07
C ASN A 70 -1.25 -18.70 -2.84
N GLY A 71 -0.05 -19.15 -3.23
CA GLY A 71 0.17 -20.43 -3.88
C GLY A 71 0.18 -21.60 -2.89
N VAL A 72 0.20 -22.82 -3.43
CA VAL A 72 0.31 -24.06 -2.65
C VAL A 72 1.75 -24.37 -2.24
N ASP A 73 2.72 -23.86 -2.99
CA ASP A 73 4.14 -24.09 -2.75
C ASP A 73 4.71 -23.11 -1.73
N ILE A 74 5.66 -23.57 -0.92
CA ILE A 74 6.34 -22.71 0.06
C ILE A 74 7.39 -21.85 -0.64
N LEU A 75 7.18 -20.54 -0.67
CA LEU A 75 8.20 -19.57 -1.08
C LEU A 75 9.27 -19.40 0.01
N LYS A 76 10.46 -19.97 -0.20
CA LYS A 76 11.61 -19.79 0.68
C LYS A 76 12.47 -18.62 0.22
N LEU A 77 12.51 -17.55 1.01
CA LEU A 77 13.39 -16.40 0.77
C LEU A 77 14.77 -16.64 1.35
N ASN A 78 15.81 -16.24 0.63
CA ASN A 78 17.19 -16.31 1.06
C ASN A 78 17.94 -15.01 0.72
N PRO A 79 18.26 -14.16 1.71
CA PRO A 79 18.87 -12.85 1.47
C PRO A 79 20.26 -12.92 0.80
N LEU A 80 20.95 -14.07 0.83
CA LEU A 80 22.24 -14.27 0.17
C LEU A 80 22.11 -14.69 -1.30
N ARG A 81 20.99 -15.30 -1.68
CA ARG A 81 20.77 -15.83 -3.04
C ARG A 81 19.80 -14.98 -3.84
N ASP A 82 18.84 -14.35 -3.18
CA ASP A 82 17.81 -13.53 -3.79
C ASP A 82 18.43 -12.24 -4.34
N ARG A 83 18.19 -11.98 -5.63
CA ARG A 83 18.68 -10.78 -6.31
C ARG A 83 17.52 -9.84 -6.59
N TRP A 84 17.67 -8.60 -6.13
CA TRP A 84 16.72 -7.54 -6.38
C TRP A 84 17.38 -6.47 -7.25
N GLU A 85 16.62 -5.99 -8.23
CA GLU A 85 17.01 -4.91 -9.12
C GLU A 85 15.95 -3.83 -9.05
N VAL A 86 16.40 -2.58 -8.99
CA VAL A 86 15.54 -1.39 -9.08
C VAL A 86 15.84 -0.73 -10.42
N VAL A 87 14.79 -0.38 -11.15
CA VAL A 87 14.92 0.41 -12.37
C VAL A 87 14.67 1.86 -11.99
N ASP A 88 15.67 2.72 -12.21
CA ASP A 88 15.52 4.16 -11.96
C ASP A 88 14.67 4.85 -13.04
N ALA A 89 14.36 6.13 -12.83
CA ALA A 89 13.57 6.92 -13.78
C ALA A 89 14.24 7.07 -15.16
N ALA A 90 15.55 6.84 -15.27
CA ALA A 90 16.31 6.86 -16.52
C ALA A 90 16.38 5.47 -17.17
N GLY A 91 15.71 4.46 -16.61
CA GLY A 91 15.72 3.08 -17.10
C GLY A 91 16.96 2.29 -16.71
N ARG A 92 17.85 2.84 -15.86
CA ARG A 92 19.05 2.12 -15.43
C ARG A 92 18.71 1.12 -14.34
N LYS A 93 19.21 -0.10 -14.51
CA LYS A 93 19.09 -1.16 -13.51
C LYS A 93 20.17 -0.98 -12.46
N VAL A 94 19.75 -0.86 -11.21
CA VAL A 94 20.61 -0.76 -10.04
C VAL A 94 20.36 -1.96 -9.14
N LYS A 95 21.43 -2.62 -8.70
CA LYS A 95 21.33 -3.73 -7.75
C LYS A 95 20.87 -3.20 -6.39
N ALA A 96 19.81 -3.78 -5.85
CA ALA A 96 19.38 -3.55 -4.47
C ALA A 96 20.08 -4.52 -3.51
N TYR A 97 20.23 -4.09 -2.26
CA TYR A 97 20.86 -4.88 -1.21
C TYR A 97 19.83 -5.24 -0.15
N ASN A 98 19.61 -6.54 0.06
CA ASN A 98 18.62 -7.04 1.02
C ASN A 98 19.11 -6.99 2.47
N SER A 99 20.41 -6.79 2.67
CA SER A 99 21.03 -6.77 3.99
C SER A 99 22.18 -5.77 4.03
N LEU A 100 21.95 -4.67 4.75
CA LEU A 100 23.00 -3.68 5.01
C LEU A 100 24.12 -4.26 5.86
N ARG A 101 23.81 -5.16 6.81
CA ARG A 101 24.80 -5.86 7.64
C ARG A 101 25.88 -6.56 6.81
N ILE A 102 25.48 -7.13 5.66
CA ILE A 102 26.40 -7.84 4.77
C ILE A 102 27.12 -6.86 3.84
N LYS A 103 26.40 -5.89 3.27
CA LYS A 103 26.96 -4.97 2.28
C LYS A 103 27.91 -3.93 2.88
N ASP A 104 27.59 -3.45 4.06
CA ASP A 104 28.27 -2.38 4.78
C ASP A 104 28.11 -2.57 6.30
N PRO A 105 28.90 -3.50 6.88
CA PRO A 105 28.81 -3.80 8.31
C PRO A 105 29.20 -2.60 9.19
N HIS A 106 30.02 -1.67 8.68
CA HIS A 106 30.44 -0.48 9.42
C HIS A 106 29.32 0.53 9.57
N THR A 107 28.54 0.78 8.51
CA THR A 107 27.36 1.64 8.61
C THR A 107 26.28 0.96 9.45
N PHE A 108 26.09 -0.36 9.27
CA PHE A 108 25.12 -1.13 10.06
C PHE A 108 25.40 -1.07 11.58
N SER A 109 26.66 -1.14 12.01
CA SER A 109 27.02 -1.11 13.43
C SER A 109 26.80 0.25 14.11
N ARG A 110 26.53 1.30 13.33
CA ARG A 110 26.29 2.67 13.82
C ARG A 110 24.80 3.02 13.87
N LEU A 111 23.93 2.12 13.42
CA LEU A 111 22.49 2.33 13.53
C LEU A 111 22.08 2.29 15.03
N PRO A 112 21.15 3.15 15.45
CA PRO A 112 20.68 3.21 16.82
C PRO A 112 19.99 1.93 17.28
#